data_AF-A0A3N0ZEP7-F1
#
_entry.id   AF-A0A3N0ZEP7-F1
#
_cell.length_a   1.000
_cell.length_b   1.000
_cell.length_c   1.000
_cell.angle_alpha   90.00
_cell.angle_beta   90.00
_cell.angle_gamma   90.00
#
_symmetry.space_group_name_H-M   'P 1'
#
loop_
_entity.id
_entity.type
_entity.pdbx_description
1 polymer ?
#
loop_
_entity_poly.entity_id
_entity_poly.type
_entity_poly.pdbx_seq_one_letter_code
_entity_poly.pdbx_strand_id
1 'polypeptide(L)'
;MDNLIINRKVKILREQIQEQKQQLLELIEKWYYLRYVVQPRIQFEYEKIFGDLENELEEKASICDNMERKIELFFVKINRGMKINRKIWNFVEKSVEEQKLQSTKGNSKASKFSPLNFERTENGDNLNKDLNKMYKALVKQLHPDLSGETEFFRKFWVPIQDAYKERNYSKIRIFYKILNENFDNFDFEEDTIVKLEEELKELRLMVAIEKRVLERMVTQEPFVYEKNLKNPYWIEEHRKKLKEKISFLDKQIDFNRRLLEKIEENLED
;
A
#
# COMPACT_ATOMS: atom_id res chain seq x y z
N MET A 1 -31.38 45.73 4.29
CA MET A 1 -30.94 44.81 5.38
C MET A 1 -30.31 43.55 4.81
N ASP A 2 -30.62 43.17 3.57
CA ASP A 2 -30.14 41.93 2.95
C ASP A 2 -28.63 41.88 2.71
N ASN A 3 -28.00 42.99 2.30
CA ASN A 3 -26.53 43.04 2.10
C ASN A 3 -25.72 42.78 3.38
N LEU A 4 -26.23 43.13 4.56
CA LEU A 4 -25.55 42.89 5.83
C LEU A 4 -25.60 41.40 6.22
N ILE A 5 -26.70 40.72 5.88
CA ILE A 5 -26.92 39.29 6.12
C ILE A 5 -26.06 38.46 5.16
N ILE A 6 -26.00 38.85 3.88
CA ILE A 6 -25.17 38.23 2.84
C ILE A 6 -23.68 38.31 3.24
N ASN A 7 -23.20 39.50 3.63
CA ASN A 7 -21.82 39.69 4.05
C ASN A 7 -21.44 38.80 5.25
N ARG A 8 -22.32 38.74 6.27
CA ARG A 8 -22.10 37.87 7.44
C ARG A 8 -22.06 36.39 7.07
N LYS A 9 -22.94 35.94 6.17
CA LYS A 9 -22.98 34.54 5.72
C LYS A 9 -21.72 34.17 4.93
N VAL A 10 -21.27 35.04 4.02
CA VAL A 10 -20.02 34.86 3.27
C VAL A 10 -18.82 34.77 4.22
N LYS A 11 -18.75 35.63 5.24
CA LYS A 11 -17.67 35.59 6.23
C LYS A 11 -17.63 34.27 6.99
N ILE A 12 -18.77 33.79 7.49
CA ILE A 12 -18.87 32.51 8.20
C ILE A 12 -18.45 31.34 7.30
N LEU A 13 -18.88 31.33 6.04
CA LEU A 13 -18.51 30.27 5.10
C LEU A 13 -17.01 30.27 4.80
N ARG A 14 -16.38 31.44 4.63
CA ARG A 14 -14.92 31.55 4.47
C ARG A 14 -14.16 31.03 5.68
N GLU A 15 -14.60 31.38 6.88
CA GLU A 15 -14.01 30.87 8.13
C GLU A 15 -14.10 29.34 8.20
N GLN A 16 -15.26 28.76 7.87
CA GLN A 16 -15.45 27.31 7.84
C GLN A 16 -14.60 26.62 6.77
N ILE A 17 -14.47 27.21 5.57
CA ILE A 17 -13.60 26.69 4.51
C ILE A 17 -12.15 26.68 4.99
N GLN A 18 -11.69 27.75 5.62
CA GLN A 18 -10.33 27.83 6.14
C GLN A 18 -10.08 26.79 7.23
N GLU A 19 -11.05 26.57 8.12
CA GLU A 19 -10.99 25.50 9.13
C GLU A 19 -10.87 24.12 8.47
N GLN A 20 -11.67 23.81 7.44
CA GLN A 20 -11.59 22.54 6.75
C GLN A 20 -10.26 22.36 5.99
N LYS A 21 -9.72 23.42 5.38
CA LYS A 21 -8.40 23.39 4.75
C LYS A 21 -7.30 23.09 5.78
N GLN A 22 -7.35 23.74 6.94
CA GLN A 22 -6.40 23.48 8.03
C GLN A 22 -6.50 22.03 8.53
N GLN A 23 -7.72 21.51 8.72
CA GLN A 23 -7.93 20.11 9.09
C GLN A 23 -7.37 19.15 8.03
N LEU A 24 -7.51 19.45 6.74
CA LEU A 24 -6.92 18.63 5.66
C LEU A 24 -5.38 18.61 5.72
N LEU A 25 -4.75 19.76 5.99
CA LEU A 25 -3.30 19.84 6.13
C LEU A 25 -2.81 18.98 7.30
N GLU A 26 -3.43 19.10 8.47
CA GLU A 26 -3.08 18.30 9.65
C GLU A 26 -3.23 16.78 9.39
N LEU A 27 -4.29 16.38 8.68
CA LEU A 27 -4.49 14.98 8.32
C LEU A 27 -3.42 14.49 7.33
N ILE A 28 -3.01 15.32 6.37
CA ILE A 28 -1.94 14.97 5.42
C ILE A 28 -0.59 14.87 6.14
N GLU A 29 -0.26 15.81 7.02
CA GLU A 29 0.97 15.76 7.83
C GLU A 29 1.01 14.48 8.65
N LYS A 30 -0.10 14.16 9.34
CA LYS A 30 -0.22 12.92 10.11
C LYS A 30 -0.06 11.68 9.23
N TRP A 31 -0.68 11.66 8.06
CA TRP A 31 -0.55 10.55 7.11
C TRP A 31 0.89 10.37 6.66
N TYR A 32 1.58 11.46 6.31
CA TYR A 32 2.97 11.42 5.87
C TYR A 32 3.90 10.94 6.99
N TYR A 33 3.73 11.46 8.21
CA TYR A 33 4.48 11.01 9.38
C TYR A 33 4.27 9.50 9.64
N LEU A 34 3.02 9.02 9.58
CA LEU A 34 2.74 7.59 9.76
C LEU A 34 3.40 6.75 8.67
N ARG A 35 3.30 7.16 7.40
CA ARG A 35 3.80 6.43 6.23
C ARG A 35 5.33 6.35 6.19
N TYR A 36 6.02 7.45 6.47
CA TYR A 36 7.45 7.58 6.21
C TYR A 36 8.33 7.52 7.46
N VAL A 37 7.75 7.67 8.65
CA VAL A 37 8.49 7.60 9.91
C VAL A 37 8.06 6.39 10.73
N VAL A 38 6.76 6.28 11.02
CA VAL A 38 6.26 5.27 11.96
C VAL A 38 6.24 3.88 11.33
N GLN A 39 5.69 3.75 10.11
CA GLN A 39 5.62 2.47 9.40
C GLN A 39 7.00 1.81 9.21
N PRO A 40 8.02 2.50 8.67
CA PRO A 40 9.35 1.91 8.51
C PRO A 40 9.99 1.52 9.84
N ARG A 41 9.80 2.32 10.89
CA ARG A 41 10.30 1.99 12.24
C ARG A 41 9.69 0.69 12.76
N ILE A 42 8.36 0.56 12.70
CA ILE A 42 7.69 -0.65 13.19
C ILE A 42 8.10 -1.87 12.36
N GLN A 43 8.20 -1.71 11.04
CA GLN A 43 8.65 -2.78 10.15
C GLN A 43 10.07 -3.23 10.50
N PHE A 44 10.98 -2.29 10.74
CA PHE A 44 12.34 -2.60 11.16
C PHE A 44 12.40 -3.32 12.51
N GLU A 45 11.62 -2.87 13.49
CA GLU A 45 11.54 -3.55 14.80
C GLU A 45 10.98 -4.97 14.68
N TYR A 46 9.95 -5.16 13.84
CA TYR A 46 9.35 -6.45 13.58
C TYR A 46 10.36 -7.40 12.89
N GLU A 47 10.98 -6.95 11.81
CA GLU A 47 11.97 -7.70 11.04
C GLU A 47 13.18 -8.07 11.90
N LYS A 48 13.65 -7.17 12.77
CA LYS A 48 14.74 -7.47 13.72
C LYS A 48 14.40 -8.63 14.67
N ILE A 49 13.13 -8.79 15.06
CA ILE A 49 12.73 -9.78 16.06
C ILE A 49 12.35 -11.12 15.40
N PHE A 50 11.67 -11.06 14.26
CA PHE A 50 11.05 -12.22 13.61
C PHE A 50 11.59 -12.53 12.21
N GLY A 51 12.36 -11.63 11.59
CA GLY A 51 12.79 -11.74 10.19
C GLY A 51 13.49 -13.06 9.88
N ASP A 52 14.41 -13.51 10.74
CA ASP A 52 15.10 -14.80 10.54
C ASP A 52 14.11 -15.98 10.52
N LEU A 53 13.10 -15.96 11.39
CA LEU A 53 12.10 -17.02 11.48
C LEU A 53 11.08 -16.95 10.34
N GLU A 54 10.71 -15.75 9.90
CA GLU A 54 9.81 -15.59 8.75
C GLU A 54 10.51 -16.01 7.46
N ASN A 55 11.77 -15.63 7.28
CA ASN A 55 12.59 -16.07 6.15
C ASN A 55 12.73 -17.60 6.14
N GLU A 56 13.05 -18.21 7.29
CA GLU A 56 13.10 -19.68 7.40
C GLU A 56 11.75 -20.32 7.08
N LEU A 57 10.65 -19.74 7.57
CA LEU A 57 9.30 -20.23 7.30
C LEU A 57 8.96 -20.16 5.80
N GLU A 58 9.24 -19.02 5.14
CA GLU A 58 9.03 -18.84 3.71
C GLU A 58 9.88 -19.81 2.87
N GLU A 59 11.15 -20.00 3.23
CA GLU A 59 12.04 -20.94 2.56
C GLU A 59 11.49 -22.36 2.66
N LYS A 60 11.11 -22.80 3.86
CA LYS A 60 10.56 -24.15 4.07
C LYS A 60 9.21 -24.35 3.41
N ALA A 61 8.34 -23.34 3.44
CA ALA A 61 7.07 -23.39 2.73
C ALA A 61 7.32 -23.58 1.23
N SER A 62 8.24 -22.82 0.65
CA SER A 62 8.62 -22.98 -0.76
C SER A 62 9.18 -24.37 -1.07
N ILE A 63 10.04 -24.92 -0.19
CA ILE A 63 10.56 -26.28 -0.37
C ILE A 63 9.42 -27.31 -0.34
N CYS A 64 8.51 -27.19 0.64
CA CYS A 64 7.37 -28.08 0.78
C CYS A 64 6.47 -28.04 -0.45
N ASP A 65 6.05 -26.86 -0.89
CA ASP A 65 5.22 -26.65 -2.08
C ASP A 65 5.86 -27.28 -3.33
N ASN A 66 7.17 -27.08 -3.51
CA ASN A 66 7.90 -27.67 -4.64
C ASN A 66 7.88 -29.20 -4.59
N MET A 67 8.06 -29.80 -3.41
CA MET A 67 8.04 -31.26 -3.24
C MET A 67 6.64 -31.83 -3.45
N GLU A 68 5.61 -31.23 -2.84
CA GLU A 68 4.20 -31.64 -3.03
C GLU A 68 3.84 -31.59 -4.51
N ARG A 69 4.24 -30.54 -5.22
CA ARG A 69 4.00 -30.43 -6.64
C ARG A 69 4.67 -31.53 -7.46
N LYS A 70 5.92 -31.87 -7.14
CA LYS A 70 6.60 -33.02 -7.78
C LYS A 70 5.83 -34.31 -7.53
N ILE A 71 5.44 -34.57 -6.29
CA ILE A 71 4.67 -35.75 -5.88
C ILE A 71 3.34 -35.85 -6.64
N GLU A 72 2.57 -34.77 -6.71
CA GLU A 72 1.31 -34.72 -7.46
C GLU A 72 1.53 -35.10 -8.93
N LEU A 73 2.55 -34.53 -9.57
CA LEU A 73 2.86 -34.81 -10.96
C LEU A 73 3.23 -36.28 -11.15
N PHE A 74 4.02 -36.87 -10.25
CA PHE A 74 4.34 -38.30 -10.30
C PHE A 74 3.08 -39.17 -10.11
N PHE A 75 2.24 -38.88 -9.12
CA PHE A 75 1.00 -39.64 -8.93
C PHE A 75 0.05 -39.56 -10.12
N VAL A 76 -0.06 -38.40 -10.77
CA VAL A 76 -0.84 -38.28 -12.02
C VAL A 76 -0.29 -39.19 -13.11
N LYS A 77 1.04 -39.38 -13.19
CA LYS A 77 1.66 -40.28 -14.17
C LYS A 77 1.46 -41.75 -13.80
N ILE A 78 1.67 -42.11 -12.53
CA ILE A 78 1.48 -43.47 -12.00
C ILE A 78 0.02 -43.92 -12.17
N ASN A 79 -0.95 -43.06 -11.83
CA ASN A 79 -2.39 -43.37 -11.95
C ASN A 79 -2.83 -43.57 -13.41
N ARG A 80 -2.08 -43.07 -14.38
CA ARG A 80 -2.30 -43.32 -15.81
C ARG A 80 -1.63 -44.62 -16.29
N GLY A 81 -1.08 -45.42 -15.37
CA GLY A 81 -0.37 -46.66 -15.68
C GLY A 81 1.00 -46.45 -16.32
N MET A 82 1.56 -45.23 -16.30
CA MET A 82 2.90 -44.99 -16.81
C MET A 82 3.93 -45.37 -15.76
N LYS A 83 4.93 -46.15 -16.18
CA LYS A 83 6.12 -46.39 -15.38
C LYS A 83 6.97 -45.13 -15.33
N ILE A 84 7.51 -44.81 -14.15
CA ILE A 84 8.38 -43.65 -14.00
C ILE A 84 9.76 -44.07 -14.51
N ASN A 85 10.19 -43.44 -15.60
CA ASN A 85 11.54 -43.57 -16.15
C ASN A 85 12.31 -42.26 -15.97
N ARG A 86 13.62 -42.28 -16.23
CA ARG A 86 14.48 -41.09 -16.05
C ARG A 86 14.03 -39.88 -16.89
N LYS A 87 13.40 -40.12 -18.05
CA LYS A 87 12.86 -39.04 -18.91
C LYS A 87 11.67 -38.33 -18.26
N ILE A 88 10.75 -39.08 -17.65
CA ILE A 88 9.60 -38.53 -16.93
C ILE A 88 10.06 -37.80 -15.67
N TRP A 89 11.06 -38.34 -14.97
CA TRP A 89 11.67 -37.68 -13.81
C TRP A 89 12.19 -36.29 -14.18
N ASN A 90 13.09 -36.21 -15.17
CA ASN A 90 13.67 -34.95 -15.62
C ASN A 90 12.60 -33.97 -16.15
N PHE A 91 11.53 -34.48 -16.78
CA PHE A 91 10.42 -33.65 -17.24
C PHE A 91 9.65 -33.02 -16.07
N VAL A 92 9.39 -33.78 -15.01
CA VAL A 92 8.71 -33.29 -13.80
C VAL A 92 9.58 -32.24 -13.10
N GLU A 93 10.88 -32.49 -12.95
CA GLU A 93 11.80 -31.51 -12.34
C GLU A 93 11.82 -30.19 -13.10
N LYS A 94 12.00 -30.26 -14.43
CA LYS A 94 12.02 -29.08 -15.28
C LYS A 94 10.68 -28.31 -15.24
N SER A 95 9.55 -29.02 -15.21
CA SER A 95 8.23 -28.38 -15.14
C SER A 95 8.02 -27.60 -13.84
N VAL A 96 8.53 -28.11 -12.71
CA VAL A 96 8.44 -27.44 -11.41
C VAL A 96 9.39 -26.22 -11.35
N GLU A 97 10.60 -26.34 -11.89
CA GLU A 97 11.54 -25.20 -11.99
C GLU A 97 11.00 -24.05 -12.84
N GLU A 98 10.40 -24.35 -13.99
CA GLU A 98 9.80 -23.34 -14.87
C GLU A 98 8.64 -22.59 -14.19
N GLN A 99 7.82 -23.29 -13.39
CA GLN A 99 6.77 -22.65 -12.59
C GLN A 99 7.34 -21.71 -11.52
N LYS A 100 8.38 -22.13 -10.80
CA LYS A 100 9.05 -21.29 -9.79
C LYS A 100 9.60 -19.99 -10.40
N LEU A 101 10.16 -20.05 -11.60
CA LEU A 101 10.64 -18.89 -12.36
C LEU A 101 9.52 -17.95 -12.82
N GLN A 102 8.31 -18.46 -13.08
CA GLN A 102 7.16 -17.64 -13.43
C GLN A 102 6.55 -16.95 -12.21
N SER A 103 6.44 -17.65 -11.07
CA SER A 103 5.91 -17.11 -9.81
C SER A 103 6.78 -15.98 -9.24
N THR A 104 8.11 -16.12 -9.30
CA THR A 104 9.06 -15.08 -8.85
C THR A 104 9.01 -13.81 -9.71
N LYS A 105 8.75 -13.92 -11.01
CA LYS A 105 8.54 -12.78 -11.91
C LYS A 105 7.16 -12.12 -11.75
N GLY A 106 6.17 -12.82 -11.20
CA GLY A 106 4.84 -12.29 -10.87
C GLY A 106 4.83 -11.48 -9.56
N ASN A 107 5.49 -11.98 -8.52
CA ASN A 107 5.47 -11.37 -7.17
C ASN A 107 6.24 -10.04 -7.07
N SER A 108 7.22 -9.79 -7.94
CA SER A 108 7.94 -8.51 -8.03
C SER A 108 7.06 -7.33 -8.49
N LYS A 109 5.83 -7.59 -8.95
CA LYS A 109 4.82 -6.56 -9.26
C LYS A 109 3.76 -6.37 -8.17
N ALA A 110 3.66 -7.28 -7.19
CA ALA A 110 2.60 -7.28 -6.17
C ALA A 110 3.01 -6.62 -4.85
N SER A 111 4.31 -6.44 -4.58
CA SER A 111 4.82 -5.82 -3.34
C SER A 111 4.90 -4.28 -3.39
N LYS A 112 3.86 -3.64 -3.93
CA LYS A 112 3.62 -2.22 -3.68
C LYS A 112 2.24 -2.12 -3.08
N PHE A 113 2.20 -1.86 -1.77
CA PHE A 113 1.04 -1.26 -1.12
C PHE A 113 0.77 0.08 -1.80
N SER A 114 0.08 0.01 -2.94
CA SER A 114 -0.48 1.12 -3.67
C SER A 114 -1.95 1.15 -3.29
N PRO A 115 -2.40 2.12 -2.49
CA PRO A 115 -3.84 2.31 -2.31
C PRO A 115 -4.41 2.65 -3.68
N LEU A 116 -5.24 1.74 -4.21
CA LEU A 116 -5.72 1.68 -5.60
C LEU A 116 -4.64 1.34 -6.63
N ASN A 117 -4.58 0.06 -7.00
CA ASN A 117 -4.07 -0.34 -8.31
C ASN A 117 -4.99 0.26 -9.38
N PHE A 118 -4.50 1.34 -9.97
CA PHE A 118 -5.12 2.07 -11.05
C PHE A 118 -4.90 1.28 -12.35
N GLU A 119 -5.82 0.36 -12.65
CA GLU A 119 -5.81 -0.40 -13.89
C GLU A 119 -5.83 0.55 -15.10
N ARG A 120 -4.98 0.22 -16.09
CA ARG A 120 -4.90 0.90 -17.40
C ARG A 120 -6.22 0.73 -18.17
N THR A 121 -7.19 1.54 -17.81
CA THR A 121 -8.44 1.77 -18.55
C THR A 121 -8.35 3.15 -19.22
N GLU A 122 -9.24 3.49 -20.16
CA GLU A 122 -9.26 4.84 -20.77
C GLU A 122 -9.45 5.97 -19.73
N ASN A 123 -10.12 5.67 -18.62
CA ASN A 123 -10.21 6.55 -17.44
C ASN A 123 -8.84 6.78 -16.76
N GLY A 124 -7.96 5.79 -16.92
CA GLY A 124 -6.54 5.77 -16.61
C GLY A 124 -5.78 7.00 -17.11
N ASP A 125 -5.86 7.19 -18.41
CA ASP A 125 -5.06 8.18 -19.11
C ASP A 125 -5.56 9.60 -18.87
N ASN A 126 -6.86 9.78 -18.65
CA ASN A 126 -7.45 11.09 -18.30
C ASN A 126 -7.03 11.55 -16.91
N LEU A 127 -7.10 10.68 -15.89
CA LEU A 127 -6.65 11.02 -14.53
C LEU A 127 -5.14 11.26 -14.46
N ASN A 128 -4.33 10.54 -15.25
CA ASN A 128 -2.89 10.80 -15.35
C ASN A 128 -2.59 12.18 -15.98
N LYS A 129 -3.36 12.58 -17.01
CA LYS A 129 -3.25 13.92 -17.60
C LYS A 129 -3.62 15.00 -16.59
N ASP A 130 -4.67 14.79 -15.81
CA ASP A 130 -5.12 15.76 -14.81
C ASP A 130 -4.18 15.84 -13.60
N LEU A 131 -3.62 14.70 -13.16
CA LEU A 131 -2.56 14.67 -12.14
C LEU A 131 -1.35 15.51 -12.58
N ASN A 132 -0.91 15.35 -13.83
CA ASN A 132 0.21 16.12 -14.38
C ASN A 132 -0.09 17.63 -14.45
N LYS A 133 -1.32 18.02 -14.80
CA LYS A 133 -1.73 19.44 -14.81
C LYS A 133 -1.73 20.01 -13.40
N MET A 134 -2.37 19.32 -12.45
CA MET A 134 -2.44 19.74 -11.05
C MET A 134 -1.05 19.86 -10.43
N TYR A 135 -0.18 18.87 -10.66
CA TYR A 135 1.20 18.91 -10.18
C TYR A 135 1.99 20.08 -10.78
N LYS A 136 1.87 20.33 -12.09
CA LYS A 136 2.55 21.49 -12.72
C LYS A 136 2.06 22.83 -12.16
N ALA A 137 0.76 22.96 -11.89
CA ALA A 137 0.20 24.16 -11.27
C ALA A 137 0.73 24.34 -9.84
N LEU A 138 0.76 23.26 -9.06
CA LEU A 138 1.34 23.23 -7.71
C LEU A 138 2.81 23.65 -7.73
N VAL A 139 3.63 23.04 -8.60
CA VAL A 139 5.06 23.38 -8.70
C VAL A 139 5.26 24.84 -9.09
N LYS A 140 4.46 25.37 -10.03
CA LYS A 140 4.55 26.78 -10.42
C LYS A 140 4.22 27.74 -9.28
N GLN A 141 3.24 27.42 -8.44
CA GLN A 141 2.86 28.28 -7.31
C GLN A 141 3.81 28.14 -6.11
N LEU A 142 4.29 26.94 -5.85
CA LEU A 142 5.17 26.66 -4.71
C LEU A 142 6.65 26.91 -4.99
N HIS A 143 7.06 27.18 -6.24
CA HIS A 143 8.48 27.31 -6.56
C HIS A 143 9.12 28.45 -5.74
N PRO A 144 10.30 28.24 -5.12
CA PRO A 144 10.96 29.25 -4.30
C PRO A 144 11.29 30.53 -5.08
N ASP A 145 11.47 30.43 -6.41
CA ASP A 145 11.68 31.60 -7.27
C ASP A 145 10.46 32.53 -7.40
N LEU A 146 9.25 32.02 -7.14
CA LEU A 146 7.99 32.77 -7.32
C LEU A 146 7.32 33.15 -6.00
N SER A 147 7.44 32.32 -4.96
CA SER A 147 6.76 32.52 -3.66
C SER A 147 7.71 32.76 -2.49
N GLY A 148 9.03 32.64 -2.69
CA GLY A 148 10.01 32.60 -1.61
C GLY A 148 9.93 31.31 -0.79
N GLU A 149 10.85 31.12 0.16
CA GLU A 149 10.78 29.98 1.09
C GLU A 149 9.68 30.20 2.15
N THR A 150 8.45 29.85 1.80
CA THR A 150 7.32 29.85 2.75
C THR A 150 7.40 28.65 3.71
N GLU A 151 6.83 28.77 4.90
CA GLU A 151 6.71 27.65 5.86
C GLU A 151 5.95 26.46 5.23
N PHE A 152 4.95 26.76 4.40
CA PHE A 152 4.23 25.75 3.62
C PHE A 152 5.14 25.01 2.65
N PHE A 153 5.99 25.72 1.90
CA PHE A 153 6.96 25.09 0.99
C PHE A 153 7.88 24.13 1.75
N ARG A 154 8.47 24.58 2.87
CA ARG A 154 9.39 23.75 3.66
C ARG A 154 8.74 22.47 4.20
N LYS A 155 7.46 22.53 4.59
CA LYS A 155 6.73 21.36 5.14
C LYS A 155 6.19 20.42 4.07
N PHE A 156 5.65 20.94 2.97
CA PHE A 156 4.84 20.14 2.03
C PHE A 156 5.49 19.88 0.68
N TRP A 157 6.64 20.50 0.37
CA TRP A 157 7.31 20.27 -0.91
C TRP A 157 7.67 18.80 -1.15
N VAL A 158 8.31 18.16 -0.17
CA VAL A 158 8.68 16.73 -0.26
C VAL A 158 7.44 15.83 -0.34
N PRO A 159 6.41 15.99 0.53
CA PRO A 159 5.15 15.26 0.39
C PRO A 159 4.47 15.40 -0.99
N ILE A 160 4.49 16.59 -1.61
CA ILE A 160 3.92 16.81 -2.95
C ILE A 160 4.71 16.04 -4.01
N GLN A 161 6.04 16.06 -3.95
CA GLN A 161 6.89 15.30 -4.88
C GLN A 161 6.70 13.79 -4.73
N ASP A 162 6.62 13.29 -3.50
CA ASP A 162 6.42 11.86 -3.23
C ASP A 162 5.05 11.40 -3.70
N ALA A 163 3.99 12.17 -3.41
CA ALA A 163 2.65 11.89 -3.92
C ALA A 163 2.61 11.84 -5.46
N TYR A 164 3.37 12.69 -6.15
CA TYR A 164 3.49 12.64 -7.60
C TYR A 164 4.21 11.38 -8.09
N LYS A 165 5.34 11.01 -7.47
CA LYS A 165 6.10 9.78 -7.79
C LYS A 165 5.26 8.52 -7.57
N GLU A 166 4.46 8.50 -6.50
CA GLU A 166 3.54 7.40 -6.17
C GLU A 166 2.25 7.41 -7.01
N ARG A 167 2.05 8.43 -7.87
CA ARG A 167 0.80 8.66 -8.62
C ARG A 167 -0.43 8.75 -7.72
N ASN A 168 -0.27 9.30 -6.52
CA ASN A 168 -1.33 9.49 -5.56
C ASN A 168 -2.18 10.72 -5.92
N TYR A 169 -3.13 10.52 -6.83
CA TYR A 169 -4.04 11.56 -7.30
C TYR A 169 -4.77 12.26 -6.14
N SER A 170 -5.26 11.51 -5.16
CA SER A 170 -6.04 12.07 -4.04
C SER A 170 -5.23 13.10 -3.26
N LYS A 171 -3.96 12.82 -2.97
CA LYS A 171 -3.09 13.75 -2.23
C LYS A 171 -2.76 14.99 -3.05
N ILE A 172 -2.41 14.82 -4.32
CA ILE A 172 -2.15 15.93 -5.25
C ILE A 172 -3.38 16.82 -5.39
N ARG A 173 -4.58 16.24 -5.48
CA ARG A 173 -5.83 16.99 -5.55
C ARG A 173 -6.08 17.83 -4.31
N ILE A 174 -5.84 17.29 -3.11
CA ILE A 174 -6.00 18.06 -1.86
C ILE A 174 -5.04 19.25 -1.84
N PHE A 175 -3.76 19.05 -2.14
CA PHE A 175 -2.78 20.15 -2.20
C PHE A 175 -3.19 21.20 -3.23
N TYR A 176 -3.60 20.75 -4.43
CA TYR A 176 -4.04 21.64 -5.50
C TYR A 176 -5.19 22.54 -5.05
N LYS A 177 -6.18 21.96 -4.35
CA LYS A 177 -7.37 22.66 -3.87
C LYS A 177 -7.06 23.65 -2.74
N ILE A 178 -6.15 23.29 -1.84
CA ILE A 178 -5.72 24.19 -0.76
C ILE A 178 -5.02 25.43 -1.32
N LEU A 179 -4.15 25.27 -2.33
CA LEU A 179 -3.28 26.32 -2.86
C LEU A 179 -3.89 27.18 -3.97
N ASN A 180 -4.75 26.62 -4.83
CA ASN A 180 -5.28 27.36 -5.99
C ASN A 180 -6.57 28.13 -5.70
N GLU A 181 -7.34 27.76 -4.68
CA GLU A 181 -8.65 28.34 -4.45
C GLU A 181 -8.60 29.41 -3.34
N ASN A 182 -8.10 30.59 -3.70
CA ASN A 182 -8.17 31.78 -2.84
C ASN A 182 -9.49 32.52 -3.09
N PHE A 183 -10.47 32.27 -2.21
CA PHE A 183 -11.80 32.88 -2.29
C PHE A 183 -11.86 34.32 -1.76
N ASP A 184 -10.72 34.90 -1.39
CA ASP A 184 -10.67 36.22 -0.76
C ASP A 184 -11.15 37.34 -1.69
N ASN A 185 -11.05 37.13 -3.01
CA ASN A 185 -11.34 38.13 -4.04
C ASN A 185 -12.76 38.07 -4.66
N PHE A 186 -13.66 37.20 -4.18
CA PHE A 186 -15.03 37.19 -4.70
C PHE A 186 -15.88 38.29 -4.05
N ASP A 187 -16.64 39.02 -4.89
CA ASP A 187 -17.63 40.00 -4.45
C ASP A 187 -18.77 39.35 -3.65
N PHE A 188 -19.43 40.14 -2.81
CA PHE A 188 -20.53 39.70 -1.93
C PHE A 188 -21.85 39.55 -2.69
N GLU A 189 -21.91 38.58 -3.60
CA GLU A 189 -23.09 38.24 -4.39
C GLU A 189 -23.73 36.91 -3.93
N GLU A 190 -25.01 36.69 -4.24
CA GLU A 190 -25.70 35.42 -3.91
C GLU A 190 -25.04 34.21 -4.58
N ASP A 191 -24.55 34.36 -5.82
CA ASP A 191 -23.79 33.33 -6.53
C ASP A 191 -22.48 32.95 -5.80
N THR A 192 -21.87 33.90 -5.07
CA THR A 192 -20.68 33.64 -4.25
C THR A 192 -21.04 32.73 -3.07
N ILE A 193 -22.22 32.88 -2.47
CA ILE A 193 -22.66 32.02 -1.36
C ILE A 193 -22.82 30.57 -1.84
N VAL A 194 -23.47 30.36 -2.98
CA VAL A 194 -23.66 29.00 -3.54
C VAL A 194 -22.32 28.32 -3.79
N LYS A 195 -21.37 29.02 -4.42
CA LYS A 195 -20.01 28.51 -4.67
C LYS A 195 -19.28 28.16 -3.37
N LEU A 196 -19.37 29.00 -2.34
CA LEU A 196 -18.75 28.74 -1.04
C LEU A 196 -19.40 27.55 -0.31
N GLU A 197 -20.72 27.36 -0.43
CA GLU A 197 -21.42 26.21 0.15
C GLU A 197 -21.06 24.89 -0.54
N GLU A 198 -20.97 24.88 -1.87
CA GLU A 198 -20.50 23.73 -2.64
C GLU A 198 -19.05 23.37 -2.28
N GLU A 199 -18.19 24.38 -2.21
CA GLU A 199 -16.79 24.23 -1.83
C GLU A 199 -16.64 23.63 -0.43
N LEU A 200 -17.36 24.19 0.54
CA LEU A 200 -17.36 23.71 1.91
C LEU A 200 -17.83 22.25 1.99
N LYS A 201 -18.84 21.88 1.19
CA LYS A 201 -19.33 20.49 1.11
C LYS A 201 -18.26 19.55 0.54
N GLU A 202 -17.55 19.96 -0.51
CA GLU A 202 -16.44 19.19 -1.05
C GLU A 202 -15.31 19.01 -0.05
N LEU A 203 -14.87 20.08 0.62
CA LEU A 203 -13.80 20.01 1.61
C LEU A 203 -14.19 19.12 2.80
N ARG A 204 -15.42 19.22 3.31
CA ARG A 204 -15.93 18.33 4.37
C ARG A 204 -15.90 16.87 3.94
N LEU A 205 -16.26 16.58 2.68
CA LEU A 205 -16.19 15.22 2.14
C LEU A 205 -14.74 14.74 2.08
N MET A 206 -13.79 15.57 1.62
CA MET A 206 -12.37 15.23 1.59
C MET A 206 -11.82 14.95 3.00
N VAL A 207 -12.15 15.79 3.99
CA VAL A 207 -11.79 15.57 5.40
C VAL A 207 -12.33 14.24 5.90
N ALA A 208 -13.60 13.92 5.64
CA ALA A 208 -14.22 12.69 6.10
C ALA A 208 -13.57 11.44 5.46
N ILE A 209 -13.25 11.51 4.17
CA ILE A 209 -12.54 10.42 3.47
C ILE A 209 -11.15 10.23 4.07
N GLU A 210 -10.39 11.33 4.24
CA GLU A 210 -9.02 11.26 4.74
C GLU A 210 -8.94 10.74 6.18
N LYS A 211 -9.88 11.15 7.04
CA LYS A 211 -10.01 10.58 8.40
C LYS A 211 -10.19 9.06 8.36
N ARG A 212 -11.08 8.56 7.50
CA ARG A 212 -11.30 7.11 7.33
C ARG A 212 -10.06 6.39 6.79
N VAL A 213 -9.31 7.03 5.88
CA VAL A 213 -8.06 6.46 5.37
C VAL A 213 -7.06 6.29 6.50
N LEU A 214 -6.88 7.31 7.34
CA LEU A 214 -6.00 7.25 8.51
C LEU A 214 -6.44 6.21 9.54
N GLU A 215 -7.74 6.15 9.85
CA GLU A 215 -8.30 5.14 10.76
C GLU A 215 -7.99 3.73 10.27
N ARG A 216 -8.22 3.46 8.98
CA ARG A 216 -7.91 2.16 8.37
C ARG A 216 -6.42 1.86 8.40
N MET A 217 -5.58 2.85 8.07
CA MET A 217 -4.12 2.70 8.02
C MET A 217 -3.56 2.22 9.36
N VAL A 218 -4.01 2.79 10.48
CA VAL A 218 -3.53 2.41 11.82
C VAL A 218 -4.03 1.03 12.26
N THR A 219 -5.13 0.54 11.68
CA THR A 219 -5.65 -0.82 11.94
C THR A 219 -5.06 -1.90 11.05
N GLN A 220 -4.15 -1.54 10.14
CA GLN A 220 -3.50 -2.48 9.22
C GLN A 220 -2.05 -2.72 9.63
N GLU A 221 -1.46 -3.80 9.13
CA GLU A 221 -0.03 -4.03 9.27
C GLU A 221 0.78 -2.89 8.59
N PRO A 222 1.89 -2.45 9.19
CA PRO A 222 2.51 -2.98 10.41
C PRO A 222 1.99 -2.31 11.71
N PHE A 223 1.09 -1.33 11.65
CA PHE A 223 0.69 -0.51 12.80
C PHE A 223 0.04 -1.29 13.95
N VAL A 224 -0.68 -2.37 13.64
CA VAL A 224 -1.24 -3.27 14.66
C VAL A 224 -0.16 -3.86 15.57
N TYR A 225 1.06 -4.03 15.07
CA TYR A 225 2.17 -4.60 15.81
C TYR A 225 2.85 -3.62 16.77
N GLU A 226 2.63 -2.30 16.66
CA GLU A 226 3.36 -1.31 17.47
C GLU A 226 3.22 -1.53 18.98
N LYS A 227 2.01 -1.88 19.45
CA LYS A 227 1.78 -2.17 20.87
C LYS A 227 2.33 -3.54 21.25
N ASN A 228 2.22 -4.50 20.34
CA ASN A 228 2.57 -5.89 20.56
C ASN A 228 4.09 -6.09 20.62
N LEU A 229 4.85 -5.35 19.82
CA LEU A 229 6.32 -5.34 19.82
C LEU A 229 6.93 -4.78 21.12
N LYS A 230 6.13 -4.12 21.96
CA LYS A 230 6.55 -3.68 23.30
C LYS A 230 6.22 -4.71 24.39
N ASN A 231 5.47 -5.75 24.06
CA ASN A 231 5.04 -6.78 25.00
C ASN A 231 5.93 -8.03 24.86
N PRO A 232 6.81 -8.33 25.83
CA PRO A 232 7.72 -9.47 25.74
C PRO A 232 6.96 -10.81 25.69
N TYR A 233 5.82 -10.92 26.39
CA TYR A 233 5.00 -12.14 26.39
C TYR A 233 4.44 -12.43 24.99
N TRP A 234 3.92 -11.39 24.32
CA TRP A 234 3.40 -11.54 22.96
C TRP A 234 4.52 -11.91 21.98
N ILE A 235 5.72 -11.33 22.13
CA ILE A 235 6.87 -11.68 21.29
C ILE A 235 7.23 -13.16 21.44
N GLU A 236 7.26 -13.67 22.67
CA GLU A 236 7.58 -15.07 22.93
C GLU A 236 6.51 -16.01 22.38
N GLU A 237 5.23 -15.69 22.59
CA GLU A 237 4.12 -16.47 22.04
C GLU A 237 4.14 -16.51 20.52
N HIS A 238 4.34 -15.36 19.86
CA HIS A 238 4.41 -15.27 18.40
C HIS A 238 5.63 -16.01 17.86
N ARG A 239 6.79 -15.88 18.51
CA ARG A 239 8.00 -16.63 18.18
C ARG A 239 7.75 -18.13 18.28
N LYS A 240 7.05 -18.59 19.32
CA LYS A 240 6.70 -20.01 19.48
C LYS A 240 5.80 -20.48 18.34
N LYS A 241 4.78 -19.71 17.96
CA LYS A 241 3.89 -20.03 16.82
C LYS A 241 4.65 -20.14 15.51
N LEU A 242 5.60 -19.24 15.24
CA LEU A 242 6.45 -19.32 14.05
C LEU A 242 7.30 -20.60 14.06
N LYS A 243 7.93 -20.93 15.20
CA LYS A 243 8.70 -22.17 15.36
C LYS A 243 7.86 -23.43 15.21
N GLU A 244 6.63 -23.43 15.71
CA GLU A 244 5.68 -24.55 15.55
C GLU A 244 5.33 -24.77 14.08
N LYS A 245 5.08 -23.69 13.32
CA LYS A 245 4.86 -23.76 11.86
C LYS A 245 6.09 -24.27 11.12
N ILE A 246 7.28 -23.78 11.46
CA ILE A 246 8.55 -24.25 10.89
C ILE A 246 8.72 -25.76 11.14
N SER A 247 8.51 -26.21 12.38
CA SER A 247 8.61 -27.63 12.74
C SER A 247 7.57 -28.49 12.02
N PHE A 248 6.38 -27.96 11.78
CA PHE A 248 5.36 -28.65 10.98
C PHE A 248 5.81 -28.80 9.52
N LEU A 249 6.32 -27.74 8.90
CA LEU A 249 6.87 -27.78 7.55
C LEU A 249 8.07 -28.74 7.46
N ASP A 250 8.96 -28.76 8.45
CA ASP A 250 10.08 -29.72 8.50
C ASP A 250 9.58 -31.17 8.42
N LYS A 251 8.54 -31.50 9.19
CA LYS A 251 7.93 -32.84 9.16
C LYS A 251 7.31 -33.15 7.79
N GLN A 252 6.67 -32.17 7.16
CA GLN A 252 6.11 -32.34 5.82
C GLN A 252 7.20 -32.52 4.77
N ILE A 253 8.27 -31.72 4.83
CA ILE A 253 9.44 -31.84 3.95
C ILE A 253 10.06 -33.23 4.09
N ASP A 254 10.27 -33.72 5.31
CA ASP A 254 10.83 -35.05 5.55
C ASP A 254 9.91 -36.17 5.05
N PHE A 255 8.59 -36.03 5.23
CA PHE A 255 7.61 -36.96 4.69
C PHE A 255 7.63 -36.99 3.15
N ASN A 256 7.58 -35.81 2.53
CA ASN A 256 7.59 -35.65 1.08
C ASN A 256 8.91 -36.14 0.48
N ARG A 257 10.05 -35.90 1.14
CA ARG A 257 11.36 -36.43 0.74
C ARG A 257 11.34 -37.96 0.69
N ARG A 258 10.89 -38.62 1.76
CA ARG A 258 10.80 -40.10 1.80
C ARG A 258 9.86 -40.66 0.73
N LEU A 259 8.80 -39.94 0.39
CA LEU A 259 7.87 -40.35 -0.66
C LEU A 259 8.52 -40.23 -2.05
N LEU A 260 9.25 -39.14 -2.31
CA LEU A 260 10.02 -38.95 -3.54
C LEU A 260 11.14 -39.99 -3.67
N GLU A 261 11.86 -40.31 -2.60
CA GLU A 261 12.88 -41.36 -2.56
C GLU A 261 12.27 -42.72 -2.97
N LYS A 262 11.12 -43.09 -2.41
CA LYS A 262 10.41 -44.32 -2.81
C LYS A 262 9.98 -44.32 -4.27
N ILE A 263 9.59 -43.17 -4.82
CA ILE A 263 9.26 -43.06 -6.25
C ILE A 263 10.52 -43.22 -7.10
N GLU A 264 11.65 -42.67 -6.63
CA GLU A 264 12.95 -42.77 -7.31
C GLU A 264 13.52 -44.21 -7.27
N GLU A 265 13.41 -44.92 -6.14
CA GLU A 265 13.83 -46.31 -6.00
C GLU A 265 13.05 -47.27 -6.92
N ASN A 266 11.81 -46.90 -7.28
CA ASN A 266 10.97 -47.65 -8.22
C ASN A 266 11.12 -47.16 -9.68
N LEU A 267 12.19 -46.41 -9.99
CA LEU A 267 12.54 -46.10 -11.37
C LEU A 267 12.87 -47.38 -12.13
N GLU A 268 12.16 -47.62 -13.22
CA GLU A 268 12.56 -48.63 -14.21
C GLU A 268 13.32 -47.93 -15.34
N ASP A 269 14.40 -48.57 -15.82
CA ASP A 269 15.23 -48.09 -16.94
C ASP A 269 14.44 -47.92 -18.25
#